data_AF-A0A6B3G7L7-F1
#
_entry.id   AF-A0A6B3G7L7-F1
#
_cell.length_a   1.000
_cell.length_b   1.000
_cell.length_c   1.000
_cell.angle_alpha   90.00
_cell.angle_beta   90.00
_cell.angle_gamma   90.00
#
_symmetry.space_group_name_H-M   'P 1'
#
loop_
_entity.id
_entity.type
_entity.pdbx_description
1 polymer ?
#
loop_
_entity_poly.entity_id
_entity_poly.type
_entity_poly.pdbx_seq_one_letter_code
_entity_poly.pdbx_strand_id
1 'polypeptide(L)'
;MARLARQLEAARDAAARTALTEAFWDEAARTGTPLVETLDDAPGHRAVTFLWRGHRATRQVLLMATGIGDRDRPADSLLHHLPGTD
;
A
#
# COMPACT_ATOMS: atom_id res chain seq x y z
N MET A 1 2.65 -1.28 5.43
CA MET A 1 1.51 -2.07 4.88
C MET A 1 1.10 -3.31 5.70
N ALA A 2 2.06 -4.05 6.29
CA ALA A 2 1.75 -5.29 7.03
C ALA A 2 0.71 -5.12 8.16
N ARG A 3 0.63 -3.92 8.74
CA ARG A 3 -0.41 -3.57 9.73
C ARG A 3 -1.83 -3.63 9.15
N LEU A 4 -2.09 -2.96 8.03
CA LEU A 4 -3.42 -2.93 7.41
C LEU A 4 -3.88 -4.33 7.00
N ALA A 5 -3.02 -5.10 6.34
CA ALA A 5 -3.33 -6.47 5.93
C ALA A 5 -3.76 -7.33 7.13
N ARG A 6 -2.99 -7.29 8.23
CA ARG A 6 -3.31 -8.02 9.47
C ARG A 6 -4.63 -7.56 10.10
N GLN A 7 -4.90 -6.24 10.10
CA GLN A 7 -6.17 -5.69 10.61
C GLN A 7 -7.36 -6.15 9.77
N LEU A 8 -7.20 -6.21 8.44
CA LEU A 8 -8.23 -6.68 7.53
C LEU A 8 -8.48 -8.19 7.65
N GLU A 9 -7.45 -9.00 7.90
CA GLU A 9 -7.58 -10.43 8.21
C GLU A 9 -8.34 -10.66 9.52
N ALA A 10 -8.14 -9.81 10.52
CA ALA A 10 -8.81 -9.89 11.82
C ALA A 10 -10.23 -9.30 11.83
N ALA A 11 -10.65 -8.61 10.76
CA ALA A 11 -11.94 -7.95 10.70
C ALA A 11 -13.10 -8.97 10.61
N ARG A 12 -14.14 -8.76 11.42
CA ARG A 12 -15.24 -9.73 11.57
C ARG A 12 -16.26 -9.72 10.42
N ASP A 13 -16.40 -8.57 9.75
CA ASP A 13 -17.38 -8.38 8.68
C ASP A 13 -16.93 -7.29 7.69
N ALA A 14 -17.72 -7.11 6.63
CA ALA A 14 -17.44 -6.15 5.56
C ALA A 14 -17.50 -4.68 6.03
N ALA A 15 -18.32 -4.36 7.02
CA ALA A 15 -18.43 -3.00 7.55
C ALA A 15 -17.17 -2.62 8.33
N ALA A 16 -16.66 -3.52 9.16
CA ALA A 16 -15.41 -3.36 9.87
C ALA A 16 -14.22 -3.22 8.90
N ARG A 17 -14.18 -4.01 7.83
CA ARG A 17 -13.17 -3.88 6.78
C ARG A 17 -13.22 -2.51 6.09
N THR A 18 -14.41 -2.07 5.72
CA THR A 18 -14.61 -0.75 5.08
C THR A 18 -14.11 0.37 6.00
N ALA A 19 -14.51 0.34 7.27
CA ALA A 19 -14.09 1.34 8.26
C ALA A 19 -12.56 1.36 8.46
N LEU A 20 -11.91 0.19 8.50
CA LEU A 20 -10.45 0.08 8.58
C LEU A 20 -9.75 0.66 7.34
N THR A 21 -10.28 0.37 6.15
CA THR A 21 -9.74 0.91 4.89
C THR A 21 -9.89 2.43 4.80
N GLU A 22 -11.05 2.98 5.16
CA GLU A 22 -11.22 4.45 5.18
C GLU A 22 -10.30 5.12 6.21
N ALA A 23 -10.20 4.57 7.42
CA ALA A 23 -9.31 5.12 8.44
C ALA A 23 -7.84 5.10 8.00
N PHE A 24 -7.43 4.06 7.27
CA PHE A 24 -6.10 3.98 6.67
C PHE A 24 -5.88 5.06 5.60
N TRP A 25 -6.85 5.28 4.72
CA TRP A 25 -6.76 6.31 3.69
C TRP A 25 -6.75 7.73 4.28
N ASP A 26 -7.53 7.99 5.33
CA ASP A 26 -7.49 9.25 6.06
C ASP A 26 -6.11 9.51 6.68
N GLU A 27 -5.48 8.47 7.25
CA GLU A 27 -4.12 8.55 7.77
C GLU A 27 -3.11 8.87 6.66
N ALA A 28 -3.16 8.11 5.55
CA ALA A 28 -2.27 8.31 4.40
C ALA A 28 -2.43 9.69 3.76
N ALA A 29 -3.65 10.23 3.72
CA ALA A 29 -3.91 11.59 3.23
C ALA A 29 -3.28 12.66 4.14
N ARG A 30 -3.24 12.43 5.46
CA ARG A 30 -2.61 13.36 6.42
C ARG A 30 -1.09 13.27 6.41
N THR A 31 -0.52 12.07 6.31
CA THR A 31 0.93 11.85 6.40
C THR A 31 1.63 11.97 5.06
N GLY A 32 0.89 11.89 3.96
CA GLY A 32 1.42 11.87 2.60
C GLY A 32 1.81 10.47 2.15
N THR A 33 2.13 10.35 0.87
CA THR A 33 2.65 9.12 0.27
C THR A 33 3.99 9.39 -0.42
N PRO A 34 4.94 8.44 -0.41
CA PRO A 34 4.83 7.08 0.12
C PRO A 34 4.85 7.02 1.66
N LEU A 35 4.35 5.91 2.23
CA LEU A 35 4.53 5.62 3.65
C LEU A 35 5.98 5.23 3.91
N VAL A 36 6.58 5.78 4.96
CA VAL A 36 7.98 5.49 5.34
C VAL A 36 8.01 4.99 6.78
N GLU A 37 8.42 3.74 6.97
CA GLU A 37 8.45 3.06 8.27
C GLU A 37 9.90 2.72 8.65
N THR A 38 10.24 2.81 9.94
CA THR A 38 11.52 2.31 10.46
C THR A 38 11.53 0.78 10.49
N LEU A 39 12.73 0.19 10.35
CA LEU A 39 12.94 -1.25 10.49
C LEU A 39 13.75 -1.50 11.75
N ASP A 40 13.20 -2.30 12.66
CA ASP A 40 13.82 -2.59 13.97
C ASP A 40 15.14 -3.35 13.83
N ASP A 41 15.23 -4.24 12.84
CA ASP A 41 16.38 -5.09 12.55
C ASP A 41 17.39 -4.47 11.56
N ALA A 42 17.12 -3.27 11.05
CA ALA A 42 17.99 -2.59 10.08
C ALA A 42 18.06 -1.06 10.34
N PRO A 43 18.70 -0.62 11.44
CA PRO A 43 18.83 0.79 11.81
C PRO A 43 19.70 1.54 10.80
N GLY A 44 19.07 2.14 9.79
CA GLY A 44 19.73 2.76 8.64
C GLY A 44 18.94 2.55 7.35
N HIS A 45 18.09 1.53 7.34
CA HIS A 45 17.13 1.28 6.28
C HIS A 45 15.73 1.75 6.69
N ARG A 46 14.87 1.91 5.70
CA ARG A 46 13.45 2.23 5.86
C ARG A 46 12.65 1.35 4.94
N ALA A 47 11.47 0.91 5.39
CA ALA A 47 10.47 0.37 4.49
C ALA A 47 9.73 1.55 3.85
N VAL A 48 9.77 1.62 2.51
CA VAL A 48 9.04 2.62 1.73
C VAL A 48 7.91 1.93 1.00
N THR A 49 6.66 2.32 1.28
CA THR A 49 5.49 1.74 0.64
C THR A 49 4.77 2.80 -0.21
N PHE A 50 4.71 2.55 -1.51
CA PHE A 50 3.90 3.33 -2.44
C PHE A 50 2.45 2.85 -2.41
N LEU A 51 1.52 3.79 -2.39
CA LEU A 51 0.09 3.52 -2.32
C LEU A 51 -0.62 4.12 -3.52
N TRP A 52 -1.67 3.44 -3.95
CA TRP A 52 -2.62 3.96 -4.92
C TRP A 52 -4.02 3.55 -4.49
N ARG A 53 -4.93 4.52 -4.44
CA ARG A 53 -6.34 4.27 -4.15
C ARG A 53 -7.05 3.98 -5.46
N GLY A 54 -7.34 2.70 -5.72
CA GLY A 54 -7.97 2.28 -6.96
C GLY A 54 -9.48 2.56 -6.98
N HIS A 55 -10.07 2.29 -8.13
CA HIS A 55 -11.52 2.21 -8.30
C HIS A 55 -11.83 1.00 -9.19
N ARG A 56 -13.11 0.68 -9.40
CA ARG A 56 -13.56 -0.51 -10.14
C ARG A 56 -12.98 -0.72 -11.56
N ALA A 57 -12.40 0.33 -12.15
CA ALA A 57 -11.79 0.26 -13.48
C ALA A 57 -10.25 0.29 -13.44
N THR A 58 -9.64 0.45 -12.27
CA THR A 58 -8.21 0.26 -12.07
C THR A 58 -7.89 -1.22 -12.28
N ARG A 59 -7.05 -1.52 -13.27
CA ARG A 59 -6.62 -2.89 -13.59
C ARG A 59 -5.24 -3.20 -13.06
N GLN A 60 -4.32 -2.26 -13.25
CA GLN A 60 -2.94 -2.34 -12.85
C GLN A 60 -2.45 -0.93 -12.54
N VAL A 61 -1.49 -0.83 -11.64
CA VAL A 61 -0.84 0.42 -11.29
C VAL A 61 0.66 0.18 -11.40
N LEU A 62 1.31 0.93 -12.28
CA LEU A 62 2.75 0.86 -12.50
C LEU A 62 3.45 1.97 -11.72
N LEU A 63 4.42 1.61 -10.88
CA LEU A 63 5.31 2.60 -10.27
C LEU A 63 6.39 3.01 -11.27
N MET A 64 6.35 4.28 -11.68
CA MET A 64 7.42 4.89 -12.48
C MET A 64 8.17 5.90 -11.62
N ALA A 65 9.28 5.47 -11.03
CA ALA A 65 10.11 6.32 -10.18
C ALA A 65 11.59 6.17 -10.54
N THR A 66 12.32 7.28 -10.57
CA THR A 66 13.75 7.26 -10.92
C THR A 66 14.53 6.51 -9.85
N GLY A 67 15.35 5.53 -10.27
CA GLY A 67 16.14 4.69 -9.36
C GLY A 67 15.35 3.56 -8.70
N ILE A 68 14.08 3.35 -9.08
CA ILE A 68 13.25 2.25 -8.60
C ILE A 68 12.76 1.44 -9.81
N GLY A 69 12.98 0.13 -9.76
CA GLY A 69 12.56 -0.79 -10.82
C GLY A 69 13.54 -0.88 -11.99
N ASP A 70 13.28 -1.85 -12.87
CA ASP A 70 14.01 -2.08 -14.11
C ASP A 70 13.15 -1.62 -15.29
N ARG A 71 13.65 -0.68 -16.10
CA ARG A 71 12.91 -0.10 -17.23
C ARG A 71 12.62 -1.11 -18.32
N ASP A 72 13.46 -2.13 -18.45
CA ASP A 72 13.27 -3.21 -19.43
C ASP A 72 12.31 -4.30 -18.89
N ARG A 73 11.97 -4.25 -17.59
CA ARG A 73 11.06 -5.18 -16.92
C ARG A 73 10.01 -4.42 -16.09
N PRO A 74 9.14 -3.62 -16.72
CA PRO A 74 8.16 -2.78 -16.02
C PRO A 74 7.15 -3.58 -15.18
N ALA A 75 6.89 -4.84 -15.56
CA ALA A 75 6.02 -5.73 -14.78
C ALA A 75 6.50 -5.93 -13.33
N ASP A 76 7.82 -5.86 -13.08
CA ASP A 76 8.41 -6.00 -11.74
C ASP A 76 8.10 -4.81 -10.82
N SER A 77 7.61 -3.70 -11.39
CA SER A 77 7.26 -2.46 -10.65
C SER A 77 5.74 -2.23 -10.56
N LEU A 78 4.94 -3.25 -10.89
CA LEU A 78 3.50 -3.19 -10.67
C LEU A 78 3.19 -3.26 -9.18
N LEU A 79 2.29 -2.39 -8.71
CA LEU A 79 1.73 -2.50 -7.37
C LEU A 79 0.78 -3.70 -7.31
N HIS A 80 0.78 -4.36 -6.16
CA HIS A 80 -0.15 -5.44 -5.87
C HIS A 80 -1.41 -4.90 -5.20
N HIS A 81 -2.57 -5.25 -5.75
CA HIS A 81 -3.85 -4.98 -5.11
C HIS A 81 -4.00 -5.83 -3.85
N LEU A 82 -4.43 -5.22 -2.74
CA LEU A 82 -4.73 -5.95 -1.52
C LEU A 82 -6.16 -6.50 -1.62
N PRO A 83 -6.37 -7.82 -1.58
CA PRO A 83 -7.70 -8.38 -1.81
C PRO A 83 -8.76 -7.84 -0.85
N GLY A 84 -9.89 -7.42 -1.42
CA GLY A 84 -11.01 -6.86 -0.67
C GLY A 84 -10.77 -5.44 -0.15
N THR A 85 -9.87 -4.68 -0.79
CA THR A 85 -9.80 -3.21 -0.71
C THR A 85 -10.04 -2.58 -2.08
N ASP A 86 -10.01 -1.26 -2.14
CA ASP A 86 -9.86 -0.47 -3.36
C ASP A 86 -8.43 -0.48 -3.91
#